data_AF-A0A381VXV5-F1
#
_entry.id   AF-A0A381VXV5-F1
#
_cell.length_a   1.000
_cell.length_b   1.000
_cell.length_c   1.000
_cell.angle_alpha   90.00
_cell.angle_beta   90.00
_cell.angle_gamma   90.00
#
_symmetry.space_group_name_H-M   'P 1'
#
loop_
_entity.id
_entity.type
_entity.pdbx_description
1 polymer ?
#
loop_
_entity_poly.entity_id
_entity_poly.type
_entity_poly.pdbx_seq_one_letter_code
_entity_poly.pdbx_strand_id
1 'polypeptide(L)'
;MLYRSFDDTLSDIEQEQLEDALATSAELGEEYERLVSLRRMISDNTSASFAPLFTQRVMQQIKTGDKPSTESEAFFSELSTMFRRVAVAATIAAVMAVSYNLSQSDTFSLAASFGVRQQQEPALEEMLDVTLALEVEDSL
;
A
#
# COMPACT_ATOMS: atom_id res chain seq x y z
N MET A 1 -35.03 9.37 -2.19
CA MET A 1 -35.94 9.25 -3.34
C MET A 1 -35.58 10.23 -4.46
N LEU A 2 -35.52 11.55 -4.19
CA LEU A 2 -35.21 12.58 -5.20
C LEU A 2 -33.95 12.29 -6.04
N TYR A 3 -32.80 12.06 -5.42
CA TYR A 3 -31.55 11.80 -6.16
C TYR A 3 -31.59 10.51 -6.97
N ARG A 4 -32.27 9.47 -6.45
CA ARG A 4 -32.39 8.16 -7.10
C ARG A 4 -33.26 8.22 -8.35
N SER A 5 -34.25 9.13 -8.40
CA SER A 5 -35.09 9.33 -9.59
C SER A 5 -34.33 9.85 -10.80
N PHE A 6 -33.14 10.42 -10.59
CA PHE A 6 -32.28 10.90 -11.67
C PHE A 6 -31.36 9.80 -12.23
N ASP A 7 -31.01 8.78 -11.45
CA ASP A 7 -30.02 7.78 -11.82
C ASP A 7 -30.64 6.42 -12.19
N ASP A 8 -31.80 6.10 -11.63
CA ASP A 8 -32.52 4.84 -11.84
C ASP A 8 -33.96 5.08 -12.30
N THR A 9 -34.53 4.11 -13.03
CA THR A 9 -35.97 4.07 -13.29
C THR A 9 -36.70 3.74 -11.99
N LEU A 10 -37.48 4.69 -11.46
CA LEU A 10 -38.35 4.44 -10.30
C LEU A 10 -39.49 3.50 -10.67
N SER A 11 -39.96 2.72 -9.70
CA SER A 11 -41.23 2.00 -9.84
C SER A 11 -42.42 2.97 -9.78
N ASP A 12 -43.57 2.59 -10.33
CA ASP A 12 -44.79 3.42 -10.37
C ASP A 12 -45.18 3.94 -8.97
N ILE A 13 -45.01 3.11 -7.93
CA ILE A 13 -45.30 3.46 -6.53
C ILE A 13 -44.32 4.51 -5.99
N GLU A 14 -43.02 4.38 -6.32
CA GLU A 14 -42.00 5.34 -5.89
C GLU A 14 -42.14 6.67 -6.63
N GLN A 15 -42.62 6.65 -7.88
CA GLN A 15 -42.91 7.84 -8.65
C GLN A 15 -44.09 8.61 -8.06
N GLU A 16 -45.19 7.93 -7.72
CA GLU A 16 -46.35 8.55 -7.07
C GLU A 16 -45.98 9.17 -5.72
N GLN A 17 -45.17 8.48 -4.91
CA GLN A 17 -44.64 9.03 -3.64
C GLN A 17 -43.75 10.26 -3.84
N LEU A 18 -42.97 10.29 -4.92
CA LEU A 18 -42.13 11.45 -5.24
C LEU A 18 -42.99 12.63 -5.68
N GLU A 19 -44.02 12.41 -6.51
CA GLU A 19 -44.94 13.43 -6.97
C GLU A 19 -45.75 14.03 -5.81
N ASP A 20 -46.24 13.19 -4.89
CA ASP A 20 -46.92 13.63 -3.67
C ASP A 20 -45.99 14.45 -2.73
N ALA A 21 -44.75 14.01 -2.59
CA ALA A 21 -43.74 14.73 -1.81
C ALA A 21 -43.37 16.09 -2.44
N LEU A 22 -43.30 16.17 -3.77
CA LEU A 22 -43.06 17.41 -4.52
C LEU A 22 -44.25 18.36 -4.44
N ALA A 23 -45.49 17.85 -4.41
CA ALA A 23 -46.69 18.65 -4.26
C ALA A 23 -46.86 19.21 -2.83
N THR A 24 -46.39 18.46 -1.82
CA THR A 24 -46.55 18.83 -0.41
C THR A 24 -45.44 19.75 0.09
N SER A 25 -44.24 19.70 -0.49
CA SER A 25 -43.08 20.49 -0.06
C SER A 25 -42.55 21.41 -1.16
N ALA A 26 -42.75 22.71 -0.97
CA ALA A 26 -42.21 23.73 -1.86
C ALA A 26 -40.66 23.72 -1.91
N GLU A 27 -40.01 23.45 -0.77
CA GLU A 27 -38.54 23.34 -0.68
C GLU A 27 -38.01 22.17 -1.51
N LEU A 28 -38.74 21.04 -1.52
CA LEU A 28 -38.35 19.86 -2.31
C LEU A 28 -38.52 20.11 -3.81
N GLY A 29 -39.55 20.87 -4.20
CA GLY A 29 -39.77 21.31 -5.58
C GLY A 29 -38.66 22.23 -6.08
N GLU A 30 -38.24 23.22 -5.29
CA GLU A 30 -37.14 24.13 -5.62
C GLU A 30 -35.82 23.37 -5.82
N GLU A 31 -35.51 22.41 -4.95
CA GLU A 31 -34.30 21.60 -5.08
C GLU A 31 -34.36 20.67 -6.30
N TYR A 32 -35.54 20.12 -6.62
CA TYR A 32 -35.74 19.34 -7.85
C TYR A 32 -35.45 20.16 -9.11
N GLU A 33 -36.03 21.36 -9.20
CA GLU A 33 -35.80 22.27 -10.34
C GLU A 33 -34.34 22.67 -10.45
N ARG A 34 -33.68 22.93 -9.31
CA ARG A 34 -32.24 23.23 -9.27
C ARG A 34 -31.42 22.08 -9.84
N LEU A 35 -31.68 20.84 -9.44
CA LEU A 35 -30.96 19.66 -9.93
C LEU A 35 -31.20 19.42 -11.43
N VAL A 36 -32.43 19.60 -11.90
CA VAL A 36 -32.77 19.52 -13.33
C VAL A 36 -31.99 20.58 -14.12
N SER A 37 -31.92 21.82 -13.62
CA SER A 37 -31.19 22.91 -14.27
C SER A 37 -29.69 22.62 -14.38
N LEU A 38 -29.08 22.10 -13.31
CA LEU A 38 -27.67 21.70 -13.27
C LEU A 38 -27.37 20.60 -14.28
N ARG A 39 -28.22 19.56 -14.32
CA ARG A 39 -28.06 18.46 -15.27
C ARG A 39 -28.17 18.94 -16.71
N ARG A 40 -29.12 19.84 -16.99
CA ARG A 40 -29.27 20.44 -18.32
C ARG A 40 -28.04 21.23 -18.75
N MET A 41 -27.49 22.07 -17.85
CA MET A 41 -26.25 22.81 -18.11
C MET A 41 -25.08 21.86 -18.41
N ILE A 42 -24.94 20.74 -17.70
CA ILE A 42 -23.87 19.77 -17.96
C ILE A 42 -24.07 19.06 -19.30
N SER A 43 -25.29 18.58 -19.58
CA SER A 43 -25.62 17.90 -20.84
C SER A 43 -25.40 18.79 -22.05
N ASP A 44 -25.83 20.05 -21.98
CA ASP A 44 -25.69 21.01 -23.08
C ASP A 44 -24.21 21.34 -23.37
N ASN A 45 -23.36 21.33 -22.34
CA ASN A 45 -21.90 21.53 -22.49
C ASN A 45 -21.15 20.26 -22.91
N THR A 46 -21.72 19.07 -22.74
CA THR A 46 -21.04 17.78 -23.02
C THR A 46 -20.70 17.62 -24.50
N SER A 47 -21.52 18.19 -25.39
CA SER A 47 -21.26 18.20 -26.84
C SER A 47 -19.99 18.99 -27.22
N ALA A 48 -19.47 19.83 -26.32
CA ALA A 48 -18.26 20.64 -26.49
C ALA A 48 -17.06 20.17 -25.62
N SER A 49 -17.17 19.04 -24.93
CA SER A 49 -16.26 18.68 -23.81
C SER A 49 -14.85 18.23 -24.19
N PHE A 50 -14.51 18.05 -25.46
CA PHE A 50 -13.15 17.64 -25.84
C PHE A 50 -12.56 18.55 -26.90
N ALA A 51 -11.36 19.05 -26.62
CA ALA A 51 -10.57 19.79 -27.59
C ALA A 51 -10.33 18.93 -28.85
N PRO A 52 -10.25 19.55 -30.04
CA PRO A 52 -9.89 18.83 -31.26
C PRO A 52 -8.62 18.00 -31.05
N LEU A 53 -8.62 16.77 -31.59
CA LEU A 53 -7.50 15.82 -31.50
C LEU A 53 -7.20 15.27 -30.09
N PHE A 54 -8.12 15.38 -29.13
CA PHE A 54 -8.00 14.76 -27.80
C PHE A 54 -7.62 13.28 -27.88
N THR A 55 -8.34 12.50 -28.70
CA THR A 55 -8.07 11.06 -28.90
C THR A 55 -6.67 10.80 -29.43
N GLN A 56 -6.18 11.62 -30.36
CA GLN A 56 -4.83 11.47 -30.90
C GLN A 56 -3.75 11.73 -29.83
N ARG A 57 -3.94 12.76 -28.99
CA ARG A 57 -3.03 13.07 -27.88
C ARG A 57 -2.98 11.94 -26.86
N VAL A 58 -4.15 11.39 -26.49
CA VAL A 58 -4.23 10.24 -25.57
C VAL A 58 -3.53 9.02 -26.16
N MET A 59 -3.81 8.68 -27.42
CA MET A 59 -3.18 7.54 -28.09
C MET A 59 -1.65 7.69 -28.23
N GLN A 60 -1.17 8.92 -28.42
CA GLN A 60 0.26 9.21 -28.45
C GLN A 60 0.90 9.04 -27.07
N GLN A 61 0.24 9.49 -26.00
CA GLN A 61 0.73 9.33 -24.63
C GLN A 61 0.83 7.85 -24.24
N ILE A 62 -0.19 7.05 -24.55
CA ILE A 62 -0.19 5.59 -24.29
C ILE A 62 0.97 4.91 -25.01
N LYS A 63 1.15 5.20 -26.31
CA LYS A 63 2.26 4.64 -27.10
C LYS A 63 3.65 5.06 -26.63
N THR A 64 3.76 6.23 -25.98
CA THR A 64 5.04 6.75 -25.47
C THR A 64 5.34 6.19 -24.08
N GLY A 65 4.31 5.93 -23.26
CA GLY A 65 4.45 5.33 -21.93
C GLY A 65 4.92 3.87 -21.95
N ASP A 66 4.70 3.14 -23.04
CA ASP A 66 5.18 1.75 -23.23
C ASP A 66 6.64 1.65 -23.68
N LYS A 67 7.30 2.76 -24.06
CA LYS A 67 8.73 2.74 -24.34
C LYS A 67 9.48 2.95 -23.03
N PRO A 68 10.38 2.04 -22.62
CA PRO A 68 11.28 2.33 -21.51
C PRO A 68 12.01 3.62 -21.85
N SER A 69 11.88 4.62 -20.99
CA SER A 69 12.60 5.87 -21.12
C SER A 69 14.08 5.52 -21.21
N THR A 70 14.69 5.73 -22.37
CA THR A 70 16.12 5.47 -22.63
C THR A 70 17.00 6.16 -21.58
N GLU A 71 16.51 7.25 -20.99
CA GLU A 71 17.15 7.94 -19.86
C GLU A 71 17.19 7.12 -18.56
N SER A 72 16.14 6.35 -18.24
CA SER A 72 16.14 5.47 -17.07
C SER A 72 17.12 4.32 -17.25
N GLU A 73 17.15 3.69 -18.42
CA GLU A 73 18.11 2.61 -18.71
C GLU A 73 19.57 3.12 -18.67
N ALA A 74 19.84 4.31 -19.19
CA ALA A 74 21.17 4.93 -19.10
C ALA A 74 21.57 5.23 -17.64
N PHE A 75 20.66 5.77 -16.84
CA PHE A 75 20.89 6.04 -15.42
C PHE A 75 21.19 4.75 -14.62
N PHE A 76 20.41 3.69 -14.82
CA PHE A 76 20.65 2.40 -14.15
C PHE A 76 21.95 1.74 -14.63
N SER A 77 22.30 1.90 -15.91
CA SER A 77 23.57 1.40 -16.45
C SER A 77 24.78 2.08 -15.79
N GLU A 78 24.76 3.41 -15.66
CA GLU A 78 25.82 4.16 -14.98
C GLU A 78 25.91 3.80 -13.48
N LEU A 79 24.77 3.70 -12.79
CA LEU A 79 24.71 3.31 -11.38
C LEU A 79 25.29 1.91 -11.15
N SER A 80 24.98 0.95 -12.04
CA SER A 80 25.48 -0.43 -11.94
C SER A 80 27.01 -0.52 -12.08
N THR A 81 27.61 0.37 -12.89
CA THR A 81 29.04 0.40 -13.13
C THR A 81 29.82 0.88 -11.90
N MET A 82 29.30 1.91 -11.21
CA MET A 82 29.88 2.37 -9.95
C MET A 82 29.65 1.37 -8.81
N PHE A 83 28.48 0.73 -8.78
CA PHE A 83 28.13 -0.28 -7.78
C PHE A 83 29.12 -1.44 -7.76
N ARG A 84 29.64 -1.89 -8.91
CA ARG A 84 30.59 -3.01 -8.95
C ARG A 84 31.87 -2.76 -8.14
N ARG A 85 32.41 -1.54 -8.18
CA ARG A 85 33.62 -1.19 -7.40
C ARG A 85 33.33 -1.10 -5.91
N VAL A 86 32.17 -0.54 -5.56
CA VAL A 86 31.71 -0.42 -4.16
C VAL A 86 31.40 -1.80 -3.58
N ALA A 87 30.74 -2.68 -4.33
CA ALA A 87 30.41 -4.03 -3.92
C ALA A 87 31.67 -4.87 -3.65
N VAL A 88 32.71 -4.76 -4.48
CA VAL A 88 33.98 -5.44 -4.24
C VAL A 88 34.63 -4.94 -2.95
N ALA A 89 34.69 -3.62 -2.73
CA ALA A 89 35.24 -3.05 -1.50
C ALA A 89 34.44 -3.47 -0.26
N ALA A 90 33.10 -3.45 -0.34
CA ALA A 90 32.22 -3.90 0.73
C ALA A 90 32.40 -5.40 1.03
N THR A 91 32.59 -6.23 0.01
CA THR A 91 32.85 -7.67 0.20
C THR A 91 34.19 -7.90 0.91
N ILE A 92 35.24 -7.18 0.51
CA ILE A 92 36.55 -7.25 1.18
C ILE A 92 36.41 -6.82 2.65
N ALA A 93 35.72 -5.72 2.92
CA ALA A 93 35.48 -5.23 4.27
C ALA A 93 34.66 -6.22 5.11
N ALA A 94 33.63 -6.84 4.53
CA ALA A 94 32.83 -7.86 5.20
C ALA A 94 33.65 -9.11 5.52
N VAL A 95 34.48 -9.59 4.58
CA VAL A 95 35.39 -10.72 4.81
C VAL A 95 36.40 -10.39 5.90
N MET A 96 36.98 -9.19 5.90
CA MET A 96 37.88 -8.74 6.97
C MET A 96 37.18 -8.68 8.32
N ALA A 97 35.96 -8.12 8.38
CA ALA A 97 35.19 -8.03 9.62
C ALA A 97 34.86 -9.41 10.18
N VAL A 98 34.43 -10.34 9.31
CA VAL A 98 34.18 -11.74 9.69
C VAL A 98 35.47 -12.42 10.14
N SER A 99 36.58 -12.23 9.43
CA SER A 99 37.89 -12.82 9.78
C SER A 99 38.44 -12.29 11.11
N TYR A 100 38.27 -10.99 11.36
CA TYR A 100 38.67 -10.36 12.62
C TYR A 100 37.80 -10.87 13.77
N ASN A 101 36.48 -10.97 13.55
CA ASN A 101 35.56 -11.54 14.53
C ASN A 101 35.89 -13.02 14.82
N LEU A 102 36.22 -13.80 13.78
CA LEU A 102 36.72 -15.18 13.86
C LEU A 102 37.98 -15.30 14.71
N SER A 103 38.96 -14.43 14.49
CA SER A 103 40.22 -14.51 15.24
C SER A 103 40.10 -14.08 16.70
N GLN A 104 39.05 -13.34 17.07
CA GLN A 104 38.85 -12.81 18.41
C GLN A 104 37.93 -13.68 19.29
N SER A 105 37.20 -14.64 18.70
CA SER A 105 36.23 -15.49 19.41
C SER A 105 36.52 -16.99 19.20
N ASP A 106 36.89 -17.68 20.28
CA ASP A 106 37.20 -19.12 20.30
C ASP A 106 35.96 -20.04 20.17
N THR A 107 34.76 -19.49 19.93
CA THR A 107 33.49 -20.24 19.96
C THR A 107 32.58 -19.90 18.77
N PHE A 108 32.91 -20.44 17.59
CA PHE A 108 32.03 -20.35 16.43
C PHE A 108 30.90 -21.40 16.50
N SER A 109 29.69 -20.97 16.89
CA SER A 109 28.46 -21.73 16.59
C SER A 109 27.79 -21.11 15.36
N LEU A 110 27.74 -21.89 14.26
CA LEU A 110 27.05 -21.52 13.02
C LEU A 110 25.58 -21.13 13.28
N ALA A 111 24.96 -21.63 14.36
CA ALA A 111 23.60 -21.30 14.76
C ALA A 111 23.42 -19.80 15.12
N ALA A 112 24.43 -19.16 15.71
CA ALA A 112 24.36 -17.74 16.09
C ALA A 112 24.38 -16.80 14.87
N SER A 113 25.05 -17.21 13.78
CA SER A 113 25.18 -16.41 12.56
C SER A 113 23.91 -16.35 11.70
N PHE A 114 23.05 -17.37 11.79
CA PHE A 114 21.76 -17.43 11.09
C PHE A 114 20.58 -16.92 11.93
N GLY A 115 20.83 -16.30 13.09
CA GLY A 115 19.77 -15.80 13.96
C GLY A 115 18.87 -16.89 14.53
N VAL A 116 19.31 -18.16 14.50
CA VAL A 116 18.64 -19.22 15.26
C VAL A 116 19.08 -19.01 16.70
N ARG A 117 18.27 -18.24 17.45
CA ARG A 117 18.30 -18.29 18.91
C ARG A 117 18.05 -19.74 19.30
N GLN A 118 19.12 -20.52 19.50
CA GLN A 118 19.05 -21.70 20.32
C GLN A 118 18.58 -21.20 21.68
N GLN A 119 17.32 -21.50 21.97
CA GLN A 119 16.78 -21.40 23.31
C GLN A 119 17.80 -22.06 24.23
N GLN A 120 18.34 -21.24 25.12
CA GLN A 120 19.02 -21.68 26.32
C GLN A 120 17.99 -22.55 27.05
N GLU A 121 18.04 -23.87 26.83
CA GLU A 121 17.43 -24.77 27.79
C GLU A 121 18.16 -24.47 29.10
N PRO A 122 17.47 -23.97 30.14
CA PRO A 122 18.11 -23.78 31.42
C PRO A 122 18.70 -25.13 31.81
N ALA A 123 19.98 -25.12 32.18
CA ALA A 123 20.63 -26.32 32.68
C ALA A 123 19.72 -26.92 33.76
N LEU A 124 19.41 -28.21 33.66
CA LEU A 124 18.50 -28.90 34.59
C LEU A 124 18.92 -28.71 36.06
N GLU A 125 20.17 -28.33 36.31
CA GLU A 125 20.71 -27.93 37.60
C GLU A 125 20.03 -26.68 38.17
N GLU A 126 19.68 -25.68 37.36
CA GLU A 126 19.02 -24.43 37.80
C GLU A 126 17.52 -24.66 38.10
N MET A 127 16.87 -25.61 37.43
CA MET A 127 15.49 -26.00 37.75
C MET A 127 15.39 -26.88 39.01
N LEU A 128 16.44 -27.66 39.30
CA LEU A 128 16.49 -28.49 40.51
C LEU A 128 16.66 -27.62 41.77
N ASP A 129 17.49 -26.58 41.69
CA ASP A 129 17.75 -25.67 42.82
C ASP A 129 16.53 -24.83 43.18
N VAL A 130 15.78 -24.35 42.18
CA VAL A 130 14.50 -23.64 42.40
C VAL A 130 13.43 -24.56 43.00
N THR A 131 13.38 -25.83 42.59
CA THR A 131 12.43 -26.80 43.14
C THR A 131 12.76 -27.15 44.59
N LEU A 132 14.05 -27.41 44.89
CA LEU A 132 14.51 -27.67 46.25
C LEU A 132 14.31 -26.46 47.18
N ALA A 133 14.52 -25.24 46.68
CA ALA A 133 14.28 -24.03 47.46
C ALA A 133 12.79 -23.83 47.81
N LEU A 134 11.87 -24.19 46.91
CA LEU A 134 10.43 -24.11 47.17
C LEU A 134 9.93 -25.20 48.14
N GLU A 135 10.54 -26.38 48.14
CA GLU A 135 10.12 -27.49 49.01
C GLU A 135 10.60 -27.31 50.47
N VAL A 136 11.71 -26.58 50.68
CA VAL A 136 12.22 -26.24 52.02
C VAL A 136 11.43 -25.10 52.66
N GLU A 137 10.84 -24.19 51.87
CA GLU A 137 10.09 -23.04 52.40
C GLU A 137 8.66 -23.40 52.83
N ASP A 138 8.11 -24.52 52.35
CA ASP A 138 6.75 -25.01 52.69
C ASP A 138 6.75 -26.00 53.90
N SER A 139 7.91 -26.20 54.55
CA SER A 139 8.09 -27.14 55.66
C SER A 139 8.56 -26.52 56.99
N LEU A 140 8.44 -25.19 57.14
CA LEU A 140 8.57 -24.43 58.40
C LEU A 140 7.27 -23.69 58.75
#